data_AF-X1JTQ2-F1
#
_entry.id   AF-X1JTQ2-F1
#
_cell.length_a   1.000
_cell.length_b   1.000
_cell.length_c   1.000
_cell.angle_alpha   90.00
_cell.angle_beta   90.00
_cell.angle_gamma   90.00
#
_symmetry.space_group_name_H-M   'P 1'
#
loop_
_entity.id
_entity.type
_entity.pdbx_description
1 polymer ?
#
loop_
_entity_poly.entity_id
_entity_poly.type
_entity_poly.pdbx_seq_one_letter_code
_entity_poly.pdbx_strand_id
1 'polypeptide(L)'
;VVDIVKWAGPSTNWGMKLHEVAPYLLWPGWFKVGQMCFYEINLDEWNALSDKHQKMLERVATHNTLDNLYREAKEDMEYYLKYLDYGCTMTTLPVEDQQKLAEAAKEVMQEYSDENPLFKEIYENQKQFLSDWHAYVDMTRPDVSVMYD
;
A
#
# COMPACT_ATOMS: atom_id res chain seq x y z
N VAL A 1 -17.97 19.88 -1.19
CA VAL A 1 -18.60 18.91 -0.26
C VAL A 1 -18.35 17.54 -0.83
N VAL A 2 -17.86 16.60 -0.02
CA VAL A 2 -17.57 15.21 -0.42
C VAL A 2 -18.14 14.28 0.65
N ASP A 3 -18.60 13.09 0.26
CA ASP A 3 -19.22 12.12 1.18
C ASP A 3 -18.20 11.14 1.78
N ILE A 4 -17.10 10.89 1.05
CA ILE A 4 -16.03 9.99 1.44
C ILE A 4 -14.69 10.64 1.08
N VAL A 5 -13.70 10.48 1.95
CA VAL A 5 -12.33 10.91 1.68
C VAL A 5 -11.36 9.77 1.96
N LYS A 6 -10.37 9.66 1.08
CA LYS A 6 -9.23 8.76 1.21
C LYS A 6 -7.98 9.62 1.34
N TRP A 7 -7.12 9.32 2.32
CA TRP A 7 -5.81 9.94 2.40
C TRP A 7 -4.70 8.90 2.60
N ALA A 8 -4.40 8.54 3.84
CA ALA A 8 -3.35 7.57 4.21
C ALA A 8 -3.86 6.63 5.33
N GLY A 9 -2.96 6.12 6.17
CA GLY A 9 -3.27 5.24 7.30
C GLY A 9 -3.92 5.95 8.49
N PRO A 10 -4.44 5.18 9.47
CA PRO A 10 -5.00 5.71 10.72
C PRO A 10 -4.16 6.83 11.37
N SER A 11 -2.84 6.65 11.48
CA SER A 11 -1.94 7.62 12.11
C SER A 11 -2.01 9.00 11.45
N THR A 12 -1.89 9.04 10.12
CA THR A 12 -1.90 10.28 9.34
C THR A 12 -3.29 10.92 9.33
N ASN A 13 -4.34 10.10 9.15
CA ASN A 13 -5.73 10.58 9.10
C ASN A 13 -6.15 11.21 10.44
N TRP A 14 -5.59 10.74 11.56
CA TRP A 14 -5.81 11.33 12.87
C TRP A 14 -5.28 12.76 12.95
N GLY A 15 -4.06 12.99 12.47
CA GLY A 15 -3.44 14.32 12.43
C GLY A 15 -4.25 15.33 11.61
N MET A 16 -4.98 14.85 10.60
CA MET A 16 -5.89 15.64 9.77
C MET A 16 -7.29 15.84 10.39
N LYS A 17 -7.54 15.27 11.57
CA LYS A 17 -8.82 15.38 12.29
C LYS A 17 -10.03 14.85 11.53
N LEU A 18 -9.84 13.90 10.61
CA LEU A 18 -10.94 13.36 9.81
C LEU A 18 -12.01 12.67 10.68
N HIS A 19 -11.62 12.12 11.83
CA HIS A 19 -12.54 11.52 12.82
C HIS A 19 -13.55 12.52 13.42
N GLU A 20 -13.27 13.83 13.38
CA GLU A 20 -14.19 14.85 13.90
C GLU A 20 -15.42 15.02 13.00
N VAL A 21 -15.34 14.60 11.73
CA VAL A 21 -16.39 14.78 10.71
C VAL A 21 -16.80 13.49 9.99
N ALA A 22 -16.04 12.41 10.14
CA ALA A 22 -16.32 11.10 9.56
C ALA A 22 -16.18 10.00 10.62
N PRO A 23 -17.29 9.50 11.20
CA PRO A 23 -17.25 8.53 12.29
C PRO A 23 -16.93 7.10 11.84
N TYR A 24 -16.88 6.85 10.54
CA TYR A 24 -16.56 5.54 9.96
C TYR A 24 -15.19 5.56 9.30
N LEU A 25 -14.34 4.60 9.68
CA LEU A 25 -13.04 4.39 9.07
C LEU A 25 -13.00 3.02 8.38
N LEU A 26 -12.91 3.03 7.05
CA LEU A 26 -12.77 1.83 6.23
C LEU A 26 -11.27 1.43 6.15
N TRP A 27 -10.92 0.26 6.65
CA TRP A 27 -9.54 -0.26 6.64
C TRP A 27 -9.51 -1.80 6.52
N PRO A 28 -8.51 -2.41 5.84
CA PRO A 28 -7.45 -1.79 5.06
C PRO A 28 -7.97 -1.07 3.80
N GLY A 29 -7.19 -0.11 3.30
CA GLY A 29 -7.50 0.55 2.03
C GLY A 29 -7.40 -0.44 0.87
N TRP A 30 -8.53 -0.97 0.41
CA TRP A 30 -8.59 -2.02 -0.64
C TRP A 30 -7.96 -1.62 -1.98
N PHE A 31 -7.95 -0.31 -2.31
CA PHE A 31 -7.31 0.24 -3.51
C PHE A 31 -5.80 0.46 -3.37
N LYS A 32 -5.21 0.22 -2.18
CA LYS A 32 -3.79 0.41 -1.92
C LYS A 32 -3.26 -0.67 -0.99
N VAL A 33 -2.70 -1.72 -1.59
CA VAL A 33 -2.14 -2.88 -0.87
C VAL A 33 -0.66 -2.75 -0.50
N GLY A 34 -0.05 -1.58 -0.75
CA GLY A 34 1.31 -1.27 -0.35
C GLY A 34 1.68 0.19 -0.64
N GLN A 35 2.62 0.73 0.12
CA GLN A 35 3.26 2.03 -0.15
C GLN A 35 4.75 1.80 -0.29
N MET A 36 5.33 2.30 -1.38
CA MET A 36 6.77 2.43 -1.54
C MET A 36 7.12 3.90 -1.57
N CYS A 37 8.20 4.29 -0.88
CA CYS A 37 8.77 5.60 -1.06
C CYS A 37 9.57 5.61 -2.36
N PHE A 38 9.21 6.52 -3.27
CA PHE A 38 9.97 6.75 -4.50
C PHE A 38 10.83 7.99 -4.33
N TYR A 39 12.04 7.92 -4.88
CA TYR A 39 12.95 9.06 -4.96
C TYR A 39 13.20 9.32 -6.44
N GLU A 40 12.87 10.52 -6.87
CA GLU A 40 13.13 10.97 -8.23
C GLU A 40 14.35 11.89 -8.19
N ILE A 41 15.34 11.57 -9.02
CA ILE A 41 16.58 12.33 -9.12
C ILE A 41 16.74 12.72 -10.59
N ASN A 42 17.12 13.98 -10.85
CA ASN A 42 17.47 14.39 -12.21
C ASN A 42 18.57 13.48 -12.75
N LEU A 43 18.41 13.02 -13.99
CA LEU A 43 19.31 12.01 -14.57
C LEU A 43 20.73 12.54 -14.78
N ASP A 44 20.89 13.80 -15.16
CA ASP A 44 22.21 14.40 -15.37
C ASP A 44 22.95 14.55 -14.03
N GLU A 45 22.25 14.99 -12.99
CA GLU A 45 22.79 15.05 -11.64
C GLU A 45 23.15 13.66 -11.11
N TRP A 46 22.29 12.65 -11.34
CA TRP A 46 22.58 11.27 -10.97
C TRP A 46 23.87 10.77 -11.65
N ASN A 47 24.03 11.04 -12.95
CA ASN A 47 25.20 10.63 -13.73
C ASN A 47 26.47 11.41 -13.36
N ALA A 48 26.34 12.63 -12.81
CA ALA A 48 27.46 13.42 -12.32
C ALA A 48 28.01 12.91 -10.96
N LEU A 49 27.24 12.09 -10.24
CA LEU A 49 27.68 11.50 -8.97
C LEU A 49 28.78 10.46 -9.18
N SER A 50 29.69 10.38 -8.20
CA SER A 50 30.60 9.23 -8.13
C SER A 50 29.82 7.93 -7.88
N ASP A 51 30.38 6.82 -8.34
CA ASP A 51 29.89 5.45 -8.10
C ASP A 51 29.59 5.17 -6.61
N LYS A 52 30.44 5.73 -5.73
CA LYS A 52 30.26 5.64 -4.27
C LYS A 52 28.99 6.37 -3.81
N HIS A 53 28.71 7.54 -4.36
CA HIS A 53 27.55 8.35 -3.96
C HIS A 53 26.25 7.76 -4.52
N GLN A 54 26.24 7.26 -5.76
CA GLN A 54 25.09 6.53 -6.31
C GLN A 54 24.70 5.35 -5.42
N LYS A 55 25.67 4.48 -5.11
CA LYS A 55 25.47 3.33 -4.20
C LYS A 55 25.03 3.75 -2.79
N MET A 56 25.51 4.88 -2.29
CA MET A 56 25.09 5.40 -0.99
C MET A 56 23.62 5.84 -1.01
N LEU A 57 23.20 6.54 -2.06
CA LEU A 57 21.81 6.97 -2.23
C LEU A 57 20.87 5.79 -2.38
N GLU A 58 21.22 4.78 -3.17
CA GLU A 58 20.44 3.53 -3.28
C GLU A 58 20.23 2.89 -1.92
N ARG A 59 21.31 2.73 -1.13
CA ARG A 59 21.23 2.12 0.21
C ARG A 59 20.36 2.93 1.16
N VAL A 60 20.49 4.26 1.15
CA VAL A 60 19.68 5.14 2.00
C VAL A 60 18.21 5.08 1.57
N ALA A 61 17.92 5.09 0.27
CA ALA A 61 16.57 4.96 -0.25
C ALA A 61 15.94 3.62 0.16
N THR A 62 16.66 2.50 -0.01
CA THR A 62 16.19 1.18 0.44
C THR A 62 15.95 1.15 1.94
N HIS A 63 16.88 1.66 2.75
CA HIS A 63 16.74 1.69 4.20
C HIS A 63 15.53 2.52 4.62
N ASN A 64 15.37 3.72 4.08
CA ASN A 64 14.26 4.60 4.42
C ASN A 64 12.90 4.00 4.00
N THR A 65 12.82 3.35 2.84
CA THR A 65 11.59 2.64 2.44
C THR A 65 11.22 1.55 3.44
N LEU A 66 12.18 0.76 3.93
CA LEU A 66 11.92 -0.27 4.95
C LEU A 66 11.58 0.33 6.32
N ASP A 67 12.33 1.34 6.77
CA ASP A 67 12.09 2.01 8.05
C ASP A 67 10.70 2.66 8.08
N ASN A 68 10.33 3.37 7.02
CA ASN A 68 9.01 3.98 6.90
C ASN A 68 7.90 2.93 6.94
N LEU A 69 8.05 1.81 6.23
CA LEU A 69 7.05 0.74 6.21
C LEU A 69 6.77 0.20 7.62
N TYR A 70 7.81 -0.11 8.40
CA TYR A 70 7.63 -0.64 9.75
C TYR A 70 7.15 0.41 10.74
N ARG A 71 7.63 1.65 10.61
CA ARG A 71 7.21 2.76 11.46
C ARG A 71 5.73 3.09 11.25
N GLU A 72 5.30 3.24 10.00
CA GLU A 72 3.89 3.48 9.65
C GLU A 72 2.99 2.34 10.12
N ALA A 73 3.39 1.07 9.95
CA ALA A 73 2.60 -0.07 10.41
C ALA A 73 2.41 -0.07 11.94
N LYS A 74 3.46 0.29 12.70
CA LYS A 74 3.38 0.41 14.16
C LYS A 74 2.48 1.57 14.57
N GLU A 75 2.67 2.75 13.98
CA GLU A 75 1.87 3.93 14.27
C GLU A 75 0.39 3.69 13.92
N ASP A 76 0.11 3.10 12.76
CA ASP A 76 -1.26 2.79 12.35
C ASP A 76 -1.95 1.80 13.30
N MET A 77 -1.22 0.85 13.87
CA MET A 77 -1.73 -0.05 14.92
C MET A 77 -2.07 0.72 16.21
N GLU A 78 -1.20 1.62 16.66
CA GLU A 78 -1.46 2.44 17.87
C GLU A 78 -2.66 3.37 17.66
N TYR A 79 -2.77 3.99 16.49
CA TYR A 79 -3.86 4.90 16.17
C TYR A 79 -5.16 4.17 15.88
N TYR A 80 -5.14 2.95 15.36
CA TYR A 80 -6.31 2.08 15.27
C TYR A 80 -7.02 1.98 16.63
N LEU A 81 -6.27 1.68 17.71
CA LEU A 81 -6.83 1.62 19.06
C LEU A 81 -7.40 2.97 19.50
N LYS A 82 -6.70 4.06 19.17
CA LYS A 82 -7.15 5.43 19.48
C LYS A 82 -8.47 5.81 18.80
N TYR A 83 -8.70 5.36 17.57
CA TYR A 83 -9.98 5.54 16.87
C TYR A 83 -11.12 4.82 17.58
N LEU A 84 -10.88 3.59 18.06
CA LEU A 84 -11.87 2.84 18.83
C LEU A 84 -12.19 3.54 20.16
N ASP A 85 -11.16 3.99 20.89
CA ASP A 85 -11.33 4.72 22.15
C ASP A 85 -12.08 6.04 21.98
N TYR A 86 -11.91 6.71 20.84
CA TYR A 86 -12.66 7.92 20.49
C TYR A 86 -14.13 7.63 20.15
N GLY A 87 -14.48 6.37 19.85
CA GLY A 87 -15.84 5.95 19.48
C GLY A 87 -16.10 5.94 17.98
N CYS A 88 -15.06 5.94 17.14
CA CYS A 88 -15.24 5.71 15.69
C CYS A 88 -15.56 4.24 15.42
N THR A 89 -16.34 3.98 14.36
CA THR A 89 -16.57 2.64 13.85
C THR A 89 -15.51 2.30 12.81
N MET A 90 -14.67 1.32 13.12
CA MET A 90 -13.73 0.74 12.16
C MET A 90 -14.34 -0.47 11.48
N THR A 91 -14.27 -0.51 10.14
CA THR A 91 -14.88 -1.58 9.35
C THR A 91 -14.07 -1.90 8.11
N THR A 92 -14.32 -3.07 7.51
CA THR A 92 -13.68 -3.55 6.27
C THR A 92 -14.70 -3.47 5.13
N LEU A 93 -14.20 -3.40 3.89
CA LEU A 93 -15.09 -3.51 2.73
C LEU A 93 -15.62 -4.95 2.64
N PRO A 94 -16.93 -5.19 2.38
CA PRO A 94 -17.46 -6.53 2.18
C PRO A 94 -16.72 -7.28 1.06
N VAL A 95 -16.53 -8.59 1.23
CA VAL A 95 -15.79 -9.43 0.26
C VAL A 95 -16.43 -9.38 -1.14
N GLU A 96 -17.77 -9.35 -1.21
CA GLU A 96 -18.50 -9.25 -2.49
C GLU A 96 -18.19 -7.94 -3.23
N ASP A 97 -17.99 -6.84 -2.51
CA ASP A 97 -17.66 -5.55 -3.13
C ASP A 97 -16.19 -5.51 -3.51
N GLN A 98 -15.30 -6.12 -2.71
CA GLN A 98 -13.90 -6.31 -3.09
C GLN A 98 -13.77 -7.11 -4.40
N GLN A 99 -14.60 -8.14 -4.60
CA GLN A 99 -14.62 -8.93 -5.82
C GLN A 99 -15.04 -8.10 -7.03
N LYS A 100 -16.14 -7.35 -6.94
CA LYS A 100 -16.61 -6.45 -8.01
C LYS A 100 -15.53 -5.44 -8.41
N LEU A 101 -14.85 -4.86 -7.42
CA LEU A 101 -13.78 -3.90 -7.64
C LEU A 101 -12.54 -4.54 -8.28
N ALA A 102 -12.21 -5.78 -7.90
CA ALA A 102 -11.11 -6.52 -8.51
C ALA A 102 -11.41 -6.91 -9.97
N GLU A 103 -12.67 -7.22 -10.30
CA GLU A 103 -13.11 -7.47 -11.68
C GLU A 103 -13.02 -6.20 -12.53
N ALA A 104 -13.59 -5.08 -12.06
CA ALA A 104 -13.49 -3.79 -12.74
C ALA A 104 -12.04 -3.34 -12.93
N ALA A 105 -11.18 -3.56 -11.92
CA ALA A 105 -9.75 -3.26 -12.05
C ALA A 105 -9.08 -4.08 -13.16
N LYS A 106 -9.41 -5.38 -13.30
CA LYS A 106 -8.86 -6.22 -14.38
C LYS A 106 -9.27 -5.71 -15.76
N GLU A 107 -10.52 -5.28 -15.93
CA GLU A 107 -11.00 -4.70 -17.19
C GLU A 107 -10.18 -3.46 -17.55
N VAL A 108 -10.02 -2.52 -16.61
CA VAL A 108 -9.23 -1.30 -16.81
C VAL A 108 -7.76 -1.61 -17.12
N MET A 109 -7.13 -2.53 -16.38
CA MET A 109 -5.73 -2.92 -16.66
C MET A 109 -5.57 -3.58 -18.03
N GLN A 110 -6.58 -4.31 -18.50
CA GLN A 110 -6.59 -4.90 -19.84
C GLN A 110 -6.70 -3.83 -20.91
N GLU A 111 -7.58 -2.85 -20.76
CA GLU A 111 -7.70 -1.69 -21.67
C GLU A 111 -6.36 -0.97 -21.81
N TYR A 112 -5.69 -0.64 -20.70
CA TYR A 112 -4.37 0.00 -20.73
C TYR A 112 -3.29 -0.89 -21.39
N SER A 113 -3.38 -2.21 -21.22
CA SER A 113 -2.45 -3.16 -21.84
C SER A 113 -2.64 -3.26 -23.35
N ASP A 114 -3.87 -3.10 -23.84
CA ASP A 114 -4.17 -3.13 -25.27
C ASP A 114 -3.75 -1.84 -25.96
N GLU A 115 -3.76 -0.71 -25.25
CA GLU A 115 -3.35 0.60 -25.76
C GLU A 115 -1.84 0.87 -25.67
N ASN A 116 -1.14 0.31 -24.68
CA ASN A 116 0.26 0.65 -24.40
C ASN A 116 1.14 -0.59 -24.21
N PRO A 117 2.05 -0.88 -25.18
CA PRO A 117 2.96 -2.02 -25.08
C PRO A 117 3.87 -2.03 -23.84
N LEU A 118 4.35 -0.86 -23.39
CA LEU A 118 5.18 -0.75 -22.18
C LEU A 118 4.35 -1.06 -20.92
N PHE A 119 3.12 -0.56 -20.87
CA PHE A 119 2.21 -0.88 -19.78
C PHE A 119 1.95 -2.38 -19.71
N LYS A 120 1.66 -3.01 -20.86
CA LYS A 120 1.44 -4.45 -20.97
C LYS A 120 2.62 -5.25 -20.46
N GLU A 121 3.84 -4.89 -20.87
CA GLU A 121 5.07 -5.55 -20.41
C GLU A 121 5.20 -5.49 -18.88
N ILE A 122 5.03 -4.30 -18.29
CA ILE A 122 5.12 -4.11 -16.83
C ILE A 122 4.00 -4.89 -16.11
N TYR A 123 2.76 -4.82 -16.61
CA TYR A 123 1.61 -5.46 -15.98
C TYR A 123 1.71 -6.98 -16.00
N GLU A 124 2.14 -7.58 -17.12
CA GLU A 124 2.35 -9.02 -17.19
C GLU A 124 3.51 -9.49 -16.29
N ASN A 125 4.59 -8.70 -16.18
CA ASN A 125 5.66 -8.98 -15.22
C ASN A 125 5.15 -8.98 -13.77
N GLN A 126 4.35 -7.96 -13.39
CA GLN A 126 3.75 -7.88 -12.06
C GLN A 126 2.79 -9.04 -11.77
N LYS A 127 1.94 -9.41 -12.74
CA LYS A 127 1.02 -10.56 -12.60
C LYS A 127 1.77 -11.86 -12.36
N GLN A 128 2.84 -12.11 -13.12
CA GLN A 128 3.65 -13.30 -12.96
C GLN A 128 4.27 -13.35 -11.56
N PHE A 129 4.90 -12.25 -11.13
CA PHE A 129 5.48 -12.17 -9.79
C PHE A 129 4.44 -12.41 -8.68
N LEU A 130 3.27 -11.78 -8.76
CA LEU A 130 2.21 -11.95 -7.76
C LEU A 130 1.66 -13.39 -7.74
N SER A 131 1.54 -14.04 -8.90
CA SER A 131 1.15 -15.45 -8.97
C SER A 131 2.14 -16.35 -8.22
N ASP A 132 3.44 -16.19 -8.48
CA ASP A 132 4.49 -16.99 -7.83
C ASP A 132 4.59 -16.66 -6.33
N TRP A 133 4.48 -15.38 -5.99
CA TRP A 133 4.52 -14.91 -4.60
C TRP A 133 3.34 -15.43 -3.78
N HIS A 134 2.11 -15.38 -4.30
CA HIS A 134 0.94 -15.91 -3.60
C HIS A 134 1.06 -17.42 -3.39
N ALA A 135 1.53 -18.17 -4.38
CA ALA A 135 1.75 -19.61 -4.22
C ALA A 135 2.74 -19.92 -3.08
N TYR A 136 3.82 -19.13 -2.97
CA TYR A 136 4.78 -19.26 -1.87
C TYR A 136 4.19 -18.83 -0.52
N VAL A 137 3.51 -17.68 -0.46
CA VAL A 137 2.91 -17.16 0.78
C VAL A 137 1.82 -18.09 1.29
N ASP A 138 0.96 -18.64 0.43
CA ASP A 138 -0.10 -19.56 0.85
C ASP A 138 0.47 -20.86 1.43
N MET A 139 1.58 -21.36 0.87
CA MET A 139 2.29 -22.53 1.42
C MET A 139 2.99 -22.22 2.74
N THR A 140 3.50 -21.00 2.91
CA THR A 140 4.34 -20.63 4.06
C THR A 140 3.60 -19.90 5.16
N ARG A 141 2.36 -19.46 4.93
CA ARG A 141 1.53 -18.77 5.93
C ARG A 141 1.09 -19.80 6.98
N PRO A 142 1.65 -19.76 8.20
CA PRO A 142 1.18 -20.61 9.27
C PRO A 142 -0.21 -20.15 9.75
N ASP A 143 -0.98 -21.06 10.32
CA ASP A 143 -2.22 -20.70 11.00
C ASP A 143 -1.88 -19.99 12.31
N VAL A 144 -1.93 -18.66 12.29
CA VAL A 144 -1.60 -17.82 13.45
C VAL A 144 -2.58 -18.01 14.60
N SER A 145 -3.80 -18.49 14.35
CA SER A 145 -4.77 -18.79 15.42
C SER A 145 -4.34 -19.99 16.26
N VAL A 146 -3.59 -20.94 15.66
CA VAL A 146 -3.06 -22.11 16.36
C VAL A 146 -1.74 -21.81 17.09
N MET A 147 -1.03 -20.74 16.69
CA MET A 147 0.32 -20.45 17.22
C MET A 147 0.34 -19.57 18.47
N TYR A 148 -0.72 -18.80 18.73
CA TYR A 148 -0.73 -17.80 19.82
C TYR A 148 -1.89 -17.99 20.82
N ASP A 149 -2.44 -19.21 20.88
CA ASP A 149 -3.30 -19.67 21.99
C ASP A 149 -2.47 -20.04 23.24
#